data_AF-A0A530QFI0-F1
#
_entry.id   AF-A0A530QFI0-F1
#
_cell.length_a   1.000
_cell.length_b   1.000
_cell.length_c   1.000
_cell.angle_alpha   90.00
_cell.angle_beta   90.00
_cell.angle_gamma   90.00
#
_symmetry.space_group_name_H-M   'P 1'
#
loop_
_entity.id
_entity.type
_entity.pdbx_description
1 polymer ?
#
loop_
_entity_poly.entity_id
_entity_poly.type
_entity_poly.pdbx_seq_one_letter_code
_entity_poly.pdbx_strand_id
1 'polypeptide(L)'
;VFAYDKTKLKEDQLPKSLLDLADPSWKGRWAASPSGADFQAIVSALLQLKGEAATADWLKAMKENFTAYKGNNTVMKAVNAGEIEGGVIYHYYYFGDQAKT
;
A
#
# COMPACT_ATOMS: atom_id res chain seq x y z
N VAL A 1 -6.00 -3.97 -2.75
CA VAL A 1 -5.04 -4.61 -3.67
C VAL A 1 -3.67 -4.01 -3.45
N PHE A 2 -2.60 -4.70 -3.86
CA PHE A 2 -1.27 -4.10 -3.98
C PHE A 2 -1.03 -3.78 -5.46
N ALA A 3 -1.19 -2.51 -5.83
CA ALA A 3 -0.85 -2.05 -7.18
C ALA A 3 0.67 -1.91 -7.25
N TYR A 4 1.30 -2.38 -8.33
CA TYR A 4 2.76 -2.41 -8.42
C TYR A 4 3.27 -2.11 -9.83
N ASP A 5 4.47 -1.55 -9.89
CA ASP A 5 5.20 -1.32 -11.13
C ASP A 5 5.82 -2.63 -11.61
N LYS A 6 5.28 -3.19 -12.68
CA LYS A 6 5.73 -4.46 -13.27
C LYS A 6 7.15 -4.40 -13.86
N THR A 7 7.71 -3.21 -14.03
CA THR A 7 9.10 -3.04 -14.48
C THR A 7 10.11 -3.14 -13.33
N LYS A 8 9.64 -2.99 -12.08
CA LYS A 8 10.46 -3.02 -10.86
C LYS A 8 10.20 -4.24 -9.98
N LEU A 9 8.96 -4.71 -9.94
CA LEU A 9 8.54 -5.86 -9.14
C LEU A 9 7.96 -6.95 -10.03
N LYS A 10 8.40 -8.19 -9.77
CA LYS A 10 7.81 -9.41 -10.33
C LYS A 10 6.77 -9.98 -9.37
N GLU A 11 5.86 -10.80 -9.91
CA GLU A 11 4.75 -11.37 -9.15
C GLU A 11 5.22 -12.24 -7.96
N ASP A 12 6.33 -12.95 -8.11
CA ASP A 12 6.96 -13.77 -7.08
C ASP A 12 7.64 -12.95 -5.96
N GLN A 13 7.81 -11.65 -6.16
CA GLN A 13 8.40 -10.71 -5.20
C GLN A 13 7.34 -9.91 -4.43
N LEU A 14 6.06 -10.09 -4.75
CA LEU A 14 4.97 -9.37 -4.08
C LEU A 14 4.82 -9.82 -2.63
N PRO A 15 4.37 -8.92 -1.74
CA PRO A 15 4.05 -9.31 -0.37
C PRO A 15 2.89 -10.32 -0.41
N LYS A 16 3.02 -11.42 0.32
CA LYS A 16 1.99 -12.46 0.41
C LYS A 16 0.89 -12.05 1.40
N SER A 17 1.21 -11.10 2.27
CA SER A 17 0.31 -10.52 3.27
C SER A 17 0.54 -9.02 3.38
N LEU A 18 -0.50 -8.28 3.77
CA LEU A 18 -0.35 -6.87 4.19
C LEU A 18 0.69 -6.74 5.32
N LEU A 19 0.80 -7.76 6.18
CA LEU A 19 1.75 -7.80 7.29
C LEU A 19 3.21 -7.79 6.82
N ASP A 20 3.50 -8.33 5.64
CA ASP A 20 4.88 -8.40 5.12
C ASP A 20 5.44 -7.00 4.85
N LEU A 21 4.58 -5.99 4.62
CA LEU A 21 5.00 -4.59 4.43
C LEU A 21 5.62 -3.95 5.69
N ALA A 22 5.52 -4.60 6.85
CA ALA A 22 6.24 -4.23 8.06
C ALA A 22 7.72 -4.65 8.03
N ASP A 23 8.11 -5.56 7.14
CA ASP A 23 9.50 -5.99 7.01
C ASP A 23 10.40 -4.85 6.49
N PRO A 24 11.58 -4.60 7.08
CA PRO A 24 12.49 -3.53 6.63
C PRO A 24 12.92 -3.61 5.15
N SER A 25 12.84 -4.79 4.53
CA SER A 25 13.08 -4.96 3.10
C SER A 25 12.07 -4.22 2.22
N TRP A 26 10.94 -3.77 2.78
CA TRP A 26 9.93 -2.92 2.11
C TRP A 26 10.13 -1.43 2.35
N LYS A 27 11.15 -1.02 3.10
CA LYS A 27 11.40 0.40 3.40
C LYS A 27 11.63 1.23 2.14
N GLY A 28 10.82 2.26 1.96
CA GLY A 28 10.82 3.16 0.81
C GLY A 28 10.26 2.55 -0.48
N ARG A 29 9.68 1.34 -0.43
CA ARG A 29 9.25 0.59 -1.63
C ARG A 29 7.74 0.58 -1.82
N TRP A 30 6.97 1.04 -0.83
CA TRP A 30 5.50 1.06 -0.94
C TRP A 30 4.86 2.34 -0.42
N ALA A 31 3.71 2.68 -1.00
CA ALA A 31 2.94 3.87 -0.68
C ALA A 31 1.53 3.55 -0.16
N ALA A 32 0.98 4.51 0.59
CA ALA A 32 -0.42 4.52 0.99
C ALA A 32 -0.95 5.95 1.17
N SER A 33 -2.28 6.09 1.28
CA SER A 33 -2.96 7.34 1.61
C SER A 33 -3.54 7.33 3.02
N PRO A 34 -2.73 7.53 4.08
CA PRO A 34 -3.10 7.24 5.46
C PRO A 34 -4.20 8.15 6.04
N SER A 35 -4.34 9.36 5.51
CA SER A 35 -5.38 10.31 5.94
C SER A 35 -6.76 10.03 5.32
N GLY A 36 -6.86 9.10 4.35
CA GLY A 36 -8.11 8.78 3.67
C GLY A 36 -8.89 7.67 4.37
N ALA A 37 -10.22 7.77 4.33
CA ALA A 37 -11.13 6.78 4.90
C ALA A 37 -10.89 5.36 4.33
N ASP A 38 -10.52 5.26 3.05
CA ASP A 38 -10.20 3.98 2.40
C ASP A 38 -9.08 3.22 3.11
N PHE A 39 -7.96 3.90 3.40
CA PHE A 39 -6.84 3.26 4.07
C PHE A 39 -7.17 2.98 5.54
N GLN A 40 -7.89 3.88 6.21
CA GLN A 40 -8.36 3.67 7.58
C GLN A 40 -9.30 2.47 7.70
N ALA A 41 -10.13 2.20 6.69
CA ALA A 41 -10.98 1.00 6.64
C ALA A 41 -10.16 -0.30 6.48
N ILE A 42 -9.05 -0.26 5.74
CA ILE A 42 -8.12 -1.41 5.67
C ILE A 42 -7.47 -1.65 7.04
N VAL A 43 -7.08 -0.57 7.74
CA VAL A 43 -6.50 -0.66 9.09
C VAL A 43 -7.54 -1.18 10.10
N SER A 44 -8.81 -0.78 10.00
CA SER A 44 -9.86 -1.29 10.89
C SER A 44 -10.14 -2.78 10.66
N ALA A 45 -10.06 -3.25 9.40
CA ALA A 45 -10.13 -4.68 9.11
C ALA A 45 -8.93 -5.44 9.68
N LEU A 46 -7.71 -4.86 9.60
CA LEU A 46 -6.53 -5.43 10.24
C LEU A 46 -6.72 -5.54 11.77
N LEU A 47 -7.24 -4.48 12.39
CA LEU A 47 -7.60 -4.45 13.81
C LEU A 47 -8.58 -5.56 14.19
N GLN A 48 -9.66 -5.71 13.43
CA GLN A 48 -10.67 -6.73 13.67
C GLN A 48 -10.11 -8.16 13.54
N LEU A 49 -9.21 -8.40 12.59
CA LEU A 49 -8.70 -9.74 12.27
C LEU A 49 -7.46 -10.14 13.09
N LYS A 50 -6.65 -9.17 13.53
CA LYS A 50 -5.35 -9.42 14.19
C LYS A 50 -5.26 -8.87 15.61
N GLY A 51 -6.22 -8.05 16.03
CA GLY A 51 -6.24 -7.42 17.34
C GLY A 51 -5.38 -6.16 17.43
N GLU A 52 -5.53 -5.45 18.54
CA GLU A 52 -4.93 -4.14 18.77
C GLU A 52 -3.40 -4.17 18.78
N ALA A 53 -2.81 -5.11 19.53
CA ALA A 53 -1.35 -5.20 19.66
C ALA A 53 -0.66 -5.40 18.30
N ALA A 54 -1.11 -6.38 17.51
CA ALA A 54 -0.55 -6.64 16.18
C ALA A 54 -0.74 -5.46 15.22
N THR A 55 -1.88 -4.77 15.32
CA THR A 55 -2.17 -3.60 14.47
C THR A 55 -1.31 -2.41 14.85
N ALA A 56 -1.15 -2.14 16.14
CA ALA A 56 -0.29 -1.07 16.63
C ALA A 56 1.17 -1.28 16.23
N ASP A 57 1.67 -2.52 16.33
CA ASP A 57 3.03 -2.84 15.94
C ASP A 57 3.23 -2.78 14.42
N TRP A 58 2.25 -3.24 13.64
CA TRP A 58 2.26 -3.08 12.19
C TRP A 58 2.25 -1.60 11.77
N LEU A 59 1.46 -0.75 12.43
CA LEU A 59 1.42 0.70 12.15
C LEU A 59 2.73 1.41 12.51
N LYS A 60 3.41 0.99 13.59
CA LYS A 60 4.76 1.50 13.93
C LYS A 60 5.75 1.14 12.83
N ALA A 61 5.76 -0.12 12.39
CA ALA A 61 6.65 -0.57 11.32
C ALA A 61 6.30 0.09 9.97
N MET A 62 5.01 0.23 9.66
CA MET A 62 4.52 0.96 8.49
C MET A 62 5.12 2.37 8.46
N LYS A 63 5.09 3.11 9.57
CA LYS A 63 5.61 4.48 9.66
C LYS A 63 7.08 4.59 9.22
N GLU A 64 7.88 3.56 9.48
CA GLU A 64 9.30 3.52 9.10
C GLU A 64 9.52 3.10 7.64
N ASN A 65 8.54 2.41 7.04
CA ASN A 65 8.71 1.75 5.75
C ASN A 65 7.98 2.44 4.59
N PHE A 66 6.82 3.05 4.83
CA PHE A 66 5.95 3.54 3.76
C PHE A 66 6.28 4.99 3.32
N THR A 67 5.81 5.36 2.13
CA THR A 67 5.72 6.76 1.70
C THR A 67 4.26 7.21 1.67
N ALA A 68 3.98 8.34 2.32
CA ALA A 68 2.63 8.91 2.37
C ALA A 68 2.32 9.72 1.11
N TYR A 69 1.18 9.45 0.48
CA TYR A 69 0.60 10.28 -0.58
C TYR A 69 -0.81 10.72 -0.21
N LYS A 70 -1.26 11.87 -0.74
CA LYS A 70 -2.63 12.34 -0.52
C LYS A 70 -3.56 11.81 -1.60
N GLY A 71 -4.30 10.75 -1.29
CA GLY A 71 -5.30 10.11 -2.16
C GLY A 71 -4.77 8.93 -2.97
N ASN A 72 -5.63 7.93 -3.18
CA ASN A 72 -5.29 6.68 -3.88
C ASN A 72 -4.95 6.89 -5.37
N ASN A 73 -5.55 7.89 -6.02
CA ASN A 73 -5.15 8.30 -7.37
C ASN A 73 -3.68 8.75 -7.42
N THR A 74 -3.22 9.46 -6.39
CA THR A 74 -1.84 9.94 -6.31
C THR A 74 -0.87 8.79 -6.07
N VAL A 75 -1.26 7.81 -5.23
CA VAL A 75 -0.51 6.56 -5.06
C VAL A 75 -0.38 5.82 -6.40
N MET A 76 -1.50 5.65 -7.13
CA MET A 76 -1.49 4.96 -8.43
C MET A 76 -0.60 5.67 -9.45
N LYS A 77 -0.65 7.01 -9.52
CA LYS A 77 0.22 7.82 -10.38
C LYS A 77 1.70 7.66 -10.03
N ALA A 78 2.06 7.66 -8.75
CA ALA A 78 3.43 7.45 -8.30
C ALA A 78 3.96 6.07 -8.69
N VAL A 79 3.13 5.03 -8.57
CA VAL A 79 3.47 3.67 -9.03
C VAL A 79 3.67 3.65 -10.55
N ASN A 80 2.76 4.23 -11.33
CA ASN A 80 2.87 4.29 -12.79
C ASN A 80 4.08 5.10 -13.28
N ALA A 81 4.47 6.15 -12.56
CA ALA A 81 5.64 6.95 -12.85
C ALA A 81 6.96 6.26 -12.44
N GLY A 82 6.89 5.09 -11.79
CA GLY A 82 8.05 4.42 -11.23
C GLY A 82 8.69 5.20 -10.08
N GLU A 83 7.98 6.08 -9.39
CA GLU A 83 8.50 6.76 -8.20
C GLU A 83 8.56 5.81 -7.00
N ILE A 84 7.65 4.85 -6.95
CA ILE A 84 7.57 3.84 -5.89
C ILE A 84 7.16 2.48 -6.47
N GLU A 85 7.64 1.38 -5.89
CA GLU A 85 7.46 0.06 -6.49
C GLU A 85 6.02 -0.47 -6.37
N GLY A 86 5.28 -0.06 -5.33
CA GLY A 86 3.87 -0.40 -5.21
C GLY A 86 3.10 0.42 -4.19
N GLY A 87 1.82 0.11 -4.05
CA GLY A 87 0.93 0.82 -3.15
C GLY A 87 -0.34 0.07 -2.78
N VAL A 88 -0.80 0.31 -1.56
CA VAL A 88 -2.05 -0.27 -1.03
C VAL A 88 -3.21 0.67 -1.37
N ILE A 89 -4.05 0.25 -2.30
CA ILE A 89 -5.24 0.98 -2.78
C ILE A 89 -6.42 0.03 -3.00
N TYR A 90 -7.61 0.58 -3.25
CA TYR A 90 -8.72 -0.22 -3.79
C TYR A 90 -8.58 -0.47 -5.29
N HIS A 91 -9.15 -1.58 -5.76
CA HIS A 91 -8.96 -2.07 -7.13
C HIS A 91 -9.54 -1.13 -8.20
N TYR A 92 -10.63 -0.41 -7.91
CA TYR A 92 -11.29 0.45 -8.90
C TYR A 92 -10.43 1.66 -9.31
N TYR A 93 -9.47 2.09 -8.49
CA TYR A 93 -8.51 3.12 -8.87
C TYR A 93 -7.58 2.65 -9.98
N TYR A 94 -7.15 1.39 -9.95
CA TYR A 94 -6.36 0.79 -11.02
C TYR A 94 -7.18 0.71 -12.32
N PHE A 95 -8.43 0.24 -12.25
CA PHE A 95 -9.28 0.15 -13.44
C PHE A 95 -9.57 1.53 -14.04
N GLY A 96 -9.84 2.56 -13.22
CA GLY A 96 -10.04 3.93 -13.68
C GLY A 96 -8.79 4.50 -14.36
N ASP A 97 -7.60 4.30 -13.77
CA ASP A 97 -6.33 4.72 -14.36
C ASP A 97 -6.07 4.07 -15.73
N GLN A 98 -6.31 2.77 -15.86
CA GLN A 98 -6.14 2.05 -17.13
C GLN A 98 -7.16 2.50 -18.20
N ALA A 99 -8.34 2.94 -17.79
CA ALA A 99 -9.36 3.46 -18.71
C ALA A 99 -8.99 4.82 -19.31
N LYS A 100 -7.98 5.53 -18.76
CA LYS A 100 -7.58 6.90 -19.14
C LYS A 100 -8.75 7.91 -19.11
N THR A 101 -9.77 7.64 -18.32
CA THR A 101 -10.93 8.51 -18.05
C THR A 101 -10.75 9.21 -16.72
#